data_AF-A0A832U2N6-F1
#
_entry.id   AF-A0A832U2N6-F1
#
_cell.length_a   1.000
_cell.length_b   1.000
_cell.length_c   1.000
_cell.angle_alpha   90.00
_cell.angle_beta   90.00
_cell.angle_gamma   90.00
#
_symmetry.space_group_name_H-M   'P 1'
#
loop_
_entity.id
_entity.type
_entity.pdbx_description
1 polymer ?
#
loop_
_entity_poly.entity_id
_entity_poly.type
_entity_poly.pdbx_seq_one_letter_code
_entity_poly.pdbx_strand_id
1 'polypeptide(L)'
;MTPPYTSKIIEFNEKNISTTSNYAIIKVNEGFSPEIINFYLNSEYIKKQIHKFADETSIKVINIRNIKEFNIIPTAKEKDQTYEQLILTYKKKKKYMEKQLNLEKSLLEEIMFGDNNNGGN
;
A
#
# COMPACT_ATOMS: atom_id res chain seq x y z
N MET A 1 1.69 -13.73 1.53
CA MET A 1 2.64 -12.91 2.33
C MET A 1 2.66 -11.51 1.76
N THR A 2 2.60 -10.46 2.60
CA THR A 2 2.77 -9.08 2.11
C THR A 2 4.22 -8.91 1.64
N PRO A 3 4.47 -8.29 0.47
CA PRO A 3 5.85 -8.00 0.05
C PRO A 3 6.58 -7.21 1.15
N PRO A 4 7.88 -7.48 1.41
CA PRO A 4 8.63 -6.71 2.38
C PRO A 4 8.68 -5.24 1.97
N TYR A 5 8.84 -4.35 2.96
CA TYR A 5 9.02 -2.92 2.75
C TYR A 5 7.85 -2.20 2.06
N THR A 6 6.61 -2.64 2.31
CA THR A 6 5.40 -1.94 1.89
C THR A 6 4.81 -1.14 3.02
N SER A 7 4.27 0.05 2.72
CA SER A 7 3.46 0.82 3.66
C SER A 7 1.97 0.62 3.40
N LYS A 8 1.16 0.70 4.46
CA LYS A 8 -0.29 0.73 4.41
C LYS A 8 -0.79 1.79 5.38
N ILE A 9 -1.86 2.48 4.99
CA ILE A 9 -2.59 3.40 5.87
C ILE A 9 -3.45 2.54 6.80
N ILE A 10 -3.40 2.87 8.10
CA ILE A 10 -4.23 2.25 9.12
C ILE A 10 -5.15 3.34 9.65
N GLU A 11 -6.46 3.16 9.46
CA GLU A 11 -7.47 3.99 10.10
C GLU A 11 -7.63 3.47 11.54
N PHE A 12 -7.16 4.25 12.52
CA PHE A 12 -7.25 3.90 13.94
C PHE A 12 -8.70 4.02 14.42
N ASN A 13 -9.51 3.00 14.15
CA ASN A 13 -10.85 2.86 14.72
C ASN A 13 -10.98 1.62 15.64
N GLU A 14 -9.87 0.93 15.92
CA GLU A 14 -9.85 -0.28 16.72
C GLU A 14 -9.00 -0.12 17.98
N LYS A 15 -9.61 -0.38 19.13
CA LYS A 15 -9.03 -0.21 20.48
C LYS A 15 -7.86 -1.14 20.82
N ASN A 16 -7.43 -2.04 19.93
CA ASN A 16 -6.39 -3.03 20.23
C ASN A 16 -5.58 -3.43 18.99
N ILE A 17 -4.82 -2.50 18.41
CA ILE A 17 -3.83 -2.84 17.37
C ILE A 17 -2.57 -3.39 18.05
N SER A 18 -2.45 -4.71 18.10
CA SER A 18 -1.23 -5.41 18.51
C SER A 18 -0.43 -5.79 17.25
N THR A 19 0.53 -4.96 16.86
CA THR A 19 1.46 -5.28 15.76
C THR A 19 2.65 -6.06 16.29
N THR A 20 3.09 -7.08 15.56
CA THR A 20 4.38 -7.75 15.81
C THR A 20 5.55 -6.78 15.57
N SER A 21 6.73 -7.07 16.13
CA SER A 21 7.95 -6.23 16.06
C SER A 21 8.50 -5.97 14.66
N ASN A 22 7.88 -6.51 13.61
CA ASN A 22 8.32 -6.41 12.22
C ASN A 22 7.71 -5.20 11.49
N TYR A 23 6.96 -4.35 12.19
CA TYR A 23 6.33 -3.16 11.64
C TYR A 23 6.89 -1.90 12.29
N ALA A 24 7.14 -0.89 11.45
CA ALA A 24 7.35 0.47 11.90
C ALA A 24 6.02 1.24 11.79
N ILE A 25 5.63 1.92 12.86
CA ILE A 25 4.44 2.79 12.87
C ILE A 25 4.91 4.23 12.65
N ILE A 26 4.41 4.86 11.59
CA ILE A 26 4.68 6.26 11.25
C ILE A 26 3.42 7.06 11.54
N LYS A 27 3.47 7.91 12.57
CA LYS A 27 2.41 8.88 12.84
C LYS A 27 2.64 10.11 11.97
N VAL A 28 1.67 10.43 11.13
CA VAL A 28 1.70 11.58 10.23
C VAL A 28 1.16 12.81 10.97
N ASN A 29 1.87 13.94 10.87
CA ASN A 29 1.43 15.21 11.47
C ASN A 29 0.33 15.86 10.61
N GLU A 30 -0.48 16.75 11.19
CA GLU A 30 -1.63 17.42 10.53
C GLU A 30 -1.27 18.19 9.25
N GLY A 31 0.02 18.52 9.04
CA GLY A 31 0.50 19.20 7.85
C GLY A 31 0.79 18.29 6.65
N PHE A 32 0.62 16.97 6.77
CA PHE A 32 0.95 16.01 5.72
C PHE A 32 -0.25 15.10 5.42
N SER A 33 -0.51 14.84 4.14
CA SER A 33 -1.52 13.84 3.74
C SER A 33 -0.97 12.42 3.96
N PRO A 34 -1.66 11.56 4.73
CA PRO A 34 -1.30 10.15 4.87
C PRO A 34 -1.27 9.42 3.52
N GLU A 35 -2.11 9.83 2.57
CA GLU A 35 -2.18 9.27 1.22
C GLU A 35 -0.91 9.53 0.42
N ILE A 36 -0.41 10.77 0.46
CA ILE A 36 0.84 11.15 -0.20
C ILE A 36 2.01 10.40 0.43
N ILE A 37 2.08 10.34 1.76
CA ILE A 37 3.15 9.62 2.47
C ILE A 37 3.13 8.12 2.11
N ASN A 38 1.95 7.49 2.14
CA ASN A 38 1.81 6.09 1.76
C ASN A 38 2.17 5.84 0.29
N PHE A 39 1.80 6.75 -0.62
CA PHE A 39 2.21 6.67 -2.02
C PHE A 39 3.73 6.78 -2.17
N TYR A 40 4.35 7.73 -1.48
CA TYR A 40 5.78 7.97 -1.51
C TYR A 40 6.59 6.79 -0.95
N LEU A 41 6.20 6.24 0.21
CA LEU A 41 6.86 5.09 0.83
C LEU A 41 6.74 3.82 0.00
N ASN A 42 5.68 3.68 -0.80
CA ASN A 42 5.51 2.56 -1.73
C ASN A 42 6.12 2.82 -3.12
N SER A 43 6.72 3.99 -3.36
CA SER A 43 7.37 4.30 -4.63
C SER A 43 8.64 3.48 -4.82
N GLU A 44 8.96 3.19 -6.08
CA GLU A 44 10.21 2.48 -6.42
C GLU A 44 11.46 3.24 -6.00
N TYR A 45 11.39 4.59 -5.95
CA TYR A 45 12.49 5.41 -5.48
C TYR A 45 12.83 5.12 -4.01
N ILE A 46 11.83 5.05 -3.14
CA ILE A 46 12.04 4.75 -1.72
C ILE A 46 12.36 3.29 -1.48
N LYS A 47 11.68 2.37 -2.17
CA LYS A 47 12.02 0.94 -2.09
C LYS A 47 13.48 0.69 -2.47
N LYS A 48 14.01 1.35 -3.51
CA LYS A 48 15.43 1.22 -3.87
C LYS A 48 16.37 1.69 -2.76
N GLN A 49 16.03 2.80 -2.08
CA GLN A 49 16.83 3.27 -0.93
C GLN A 49 16.77 2.28 0.24
N ILE A 50 15.58 1.80 0.57
CA ILE A 50 15.32 0.75 1.57
C ILE A 50 16.17 -0.50 1.27
N HIS A 51 16.12 -0.99 0.04
CA HIS A 51 16.87 -2.18 -0.38
C HIS A 51 18.38 -1.94 -0.30
N LYS A 52 18.87 -0.78 -0.74
CA LYS A 52 20.29 -0.42 -0.61
C LYS A 52 20.77 -0.50 0.85
N PHE A 53 20.03 0.09 1.78
CA PHE A 53 20.37 0.00 3.20
C PHE A 53 20.31 -1.43 3.74
N ALA A 54 19.29 -2.20 3.35
CA ALA A 54 19.14 -3.58 3.81
C ALA A 54 20.22 -4.52 3.27
N ASP A 55 20.69 -4.30 2.04
CA ASP A 55 21.70 -5.13 1.38
C ASP A 55 23.13 -4.80 1.84
N GLU A 56 23.37 -3.58 2.34
CA GLU A 56 24.64 -3.18 2.98
C GLU A 56 24.83 -3.79 4.38
N THR A 57 23.78 -4.38 4.95
CA THR A 57 23.78 -4.99 6.28
C THR A 57 23.66 -6.53 6.21
N SER A 58 24.44 -7.23 7.03
CA SER A 58 24.34 -8.70 7.18
C SER A 58 23.00 -9.17 7.76
N ILE A 59 22.28 -8.26 8.42
CA ILE A 59 20.94 -8.47 8.95
C ILE A 59 19.99 -7.56 8.16
N LYS A 60 19.11 -8.15 7.32
CA LYS A 60 18.15 -7.43 6.46
C LYS A 60 16.99 -6.81 7.25
N VAL A 61 17.32 -5.92 8.19
CA VAL A 61 16.37 -5.22 9.05
C VAL A 61 16.59 -3.72 8.89
N ILE A 62 15.51 -3.00 8.62
CA ILE A 62 15.52 -1.55 8.54
C ILE A 62 15.02 -0.99 9.86
N ASN A 63 15.87 -0.20 10.51
CA ASN A 63 15.50 0.48 11.74
C ASN A 63 14.80 1.81 11.45
N ILE A 64 13.99 2.28 12.40
CA ILE A 64 13.31 3.58 12.30
C ILE A 64 14.26 4.75 12.06
N ARG A 65 15.54 4.63 12.46
CA ARG A 65 16.58 5.63 12.19
C ARG A 65 16.86 5.79 10.70
N ASN A 66 16.95 4.69 9.96
CA ASN A 66 17.15 4.70 8.50
C ASN A 66 15.94 5.33 7.78
N ILE A 67 14.72 5.13 8.30
CA ILE A 67 13.51 5.73 7.74
C ILE A 67 13.53 7.26 7.84
N LYS A 68 14.13 7.82 8.91
CA LYS A 68 14.24 9.28 9.10
C LYS A 68 15.22 9.94 8.14
N GLU A 69 16.12 9.17 7.52
CA GLU A 69 17.07 9.68 6.52
C GLU A 69 16.45 9.77 5.11
N PHE A 70 15.25 9.22 4.92
CA PHE A 70 14.53 9.39 3.66
C PHE A 70 14.10 10.84 3.50
N ASN A 71 14.65 11.50 2.49
CA ASN A 71 14.31 12.87 2.14
C ASN A 71 12.89 12.93 1.53
N ILE A 72 11.87 13.03 2.40
CA ILE A 72 10.51 13.35 2.00
C ILE A 72 10.50 14.84 1.64
N ILE A 73 10.44 15.15 0.35
CA ILE A 73 10.40 16.52 -0.14
C ILE A 73 8.99 17.07 0.13
N PRO A 74 8.82 18.07 1.01
CA PRO A 74 7.52 18.68 1.22
C PRO A 74 7.10 19.42 -0.05
N THR A 75 5.90 19.14 -0.53
CA THR A 75 5.26 19.86 -1.62
C THR A 75 4.48 21.06 -1.08
N ALA A 76 4.23 22.07 -1.92
CA ALA A 76 3.41 23.21 -1.52
C ALA A 76 1.98 22.73 -1.20
N LYS A 77 1.37 23.22 -0.12
CA LYS A 77 0.05 22.75 0.37
C LYS A 77 -1.05 22.69 -0.70
N GLU A 78 -1.09 23.62 -1.64
CA GLU A 78 -2.06 23.62 -2.75
C GLU A 78 -1.86 22.43 -3.71
N LYS A 79 -0.62 22.02 -3.94
CA LYS A 79 -0.29 20.85 -4.75
C LYS A 79 -0.63 19.55 -4.04
N ASP A 80 -0.55 19.53 -2.71
CA ASP A 80 -0.88 18.33 -1.91
C ASP A 80 -2.32 17.89 -2.10
N GLN A 81 -3.28 18.82 -2.07
CA GLN A 81 -4.69 18.49 -2.28
C GLN A 81 -4.94 17.88 -3.67
N THR A 82 -4.28 18.44 -4.69
CA THR A 82 -4.39 17.94 -6.06
C THR A 82 -3.76 16.56 -6.18
N TYR A 83 -2.58 16.34 -5.61
CA TYR A 83 -1.90 15.05 -5.61
C TYR A 83 -2.68 13.99 -4.83
N GLU A 84 -3.24 14.34 -3.68
CA GLU A 84 -4.09 13.45 -2.89
C GLU A 84 -5.30 12.99 -3.69
N GLN A 85 -6.04 13.92 -4.31
CA GLN A 85 -7.18 13.58 -5.17
C GLN A 85 -6.78 12.67 -6.33
N LEU A 86 -5.64 12.95 -6.96
CA LEU A 86 -5.10 12.15 -8.04
C LEU A 86 -4.76 10.73 -7.57
N ILE A 87 -4.07 10.59 -6.43
CA ILE A 87 -3.71 9.30 -5.83
C ILE A 87 -4.97 8.48 -5.51
N LEU A 88 -5.97 9.10 -4.86
CA LEU A 88 -7.25 8.46 -4.54
C LEU A 88 -7.98 7.99 -5.80
N THR A 89 -8.00 8.82 -6.84
CA THR A 89 -8.60 8.49 -8.14
C THR A 89 -7.89 7.29 -8.79
N TYR A 90 -6.56 7.27 -8.79
CA TYR A 90 -5.79 6.13 -9.30
C TYR A 90 -6.05 4.84 -8.52
N LYS A 91 -6.08 4.90 -7.18
CA LYS A 91 -6.43 3.76 -6.33
C LYS A 91 -7.81 3.21 -6.69
N LYS A 92 -8.80 4.09 -6.86
CA LYS A 92 -10.17 3.72 -7.24
C LYS A 92 -10.21 3.07 -8.63
N LYS A 93 -9.52 3.66 -9.61
CA LYS A 93 -9.41 3.10 -10.97
C LYS A 93 -8.79 1.70 -10.96
N LYS A 94 -7.68 1.52 -10.23
CA LYS A 94 -7.02 0.21 -10.09
C LYS A 94 -7.96 -0.84 -9.50
N LYS A 95 -8.70 -0.49 -8.44
CA LYS A 95 -9.69 -1.38 -7.83
C LYS A 95 -10.78 -1.82 -8.82
N TYR A 96 -11.25 -0.92 -9.68
CA TYR A 96 -12.25 -1.28 -10.70
C TYR A 96 -11.68 -2.19 -11.78
N MET A 97 -10.44 -1.95 -12.23
CA MET A 97 -9.77 -2.84 -13.18
C MET A 97 -9.58 -4.25 -12.61
N GLU A 98 -9.16 -4.37 -11.35
CA GLU A 98 -9.02 -5.67 -10.68
C GLU A 98 -10.37 -6.39 -10.57
N LYS A 99 -11.45 -5.66 -10.25
CA LYS A 99 -12.81 -6.21 -10.24
C LYS A 99 -13.24 -6.72 -11.61
N GLN A 100 -12.98 -5.93 -12.67
CA GLN A 100 -13.30 -6.32 -14.03
C GLN A 100 -12.59 -7.63 -14.41
N LEU A 101 -11.28 -7.72 -14.15
CA LEU A 101 -10.51 -8.93 -14.43
C LEU A 101 -11.05 -10.16 -13.68
N ASN A 102 -11.46 -9.99 -12.41
CA ASN A 102 -12.04 -11.07 -11.63
C ASN A 102 -13.42 -11.51 -12.17
N LEU A 103 -14.23 -10.56 -12.64
CA LEU A 103 -15.51 -10.87 -13.29
C LEU A 103 -15.30 -11.63 -14.60
N GLU A 104 -14.34 -11.21 -15.43
CA GLU A 104 -13.99 -11.90 -16.68
C GLU A 104 -13.54 -13.35 -16.42
N LYS A 105 -12.73 -13.58 -15.38
CA LYS A 105 -12.33 -14.93 -14.96
C LYS A 105 -13.51 -15.76 -14.46
N SER A 106 -14.36 -15.19 -13.61
CA SER A 106 -15.53 -15.89 -13.06
C SER A 106 -16.49 -16.30 -14.19
N LEU A 107 -16.73 -15.40 -15.14
CA LEU A 107 -17.56 -15.68 -16.33
C LEU A 107 -16.94 -16.76 -17.21
N LEU A 108 -15.61 -16.75 -17.41
CA LEU A 108 -14.93 -17.79 -18.18
C LEU A 108 -15.05 -19.17 -17.49
N GLU A 109 -14.89 -19.23 -16.17
CA GLU A 109 -15.09 -20.45 -15.39
C GLU A 109 -16.53 -20.97 -15.51
N GLU A 110 -17.52 -20.08 -15.42
CA GLU A 110 -18.93 -20.41 -15.62
C GLU A 110 -19.21 -20.96 -17.03
N ILE A 111 -18.65 -20.35 -18.07
CA ILE A 111 -18.80 -20.81 -19.46
C ILE A 111 -18.12 -22.17 -19.68
N MET A 112 -16.93 -22.38 -19.09
CA MET A 112 -16.12 -23.59 -19.33
C MET A 112 -16.60 -24.82 -18.57
N PHE A 113 -17.09 -24.63 -17.34
CA PHE A 113 -17.43 -25.73 -16.44
C PHE A 113 -18.94 -25.83 -16.15
N GLY A 114 -19.73 -24.86 -16.60
CA GLY A 114 -21.15 -24.76 -16.27
C GLY A 114 -21.36 -24.31 -14.82
N ASP A 115 -22.58 -23.87 -14.53
CA ASP A 115 -22.97 -23.43 -13.20
C ASP A 115 -23.03 -24.67 -12.26
N ASN A 116 -21.99 -24.86 -11.44
CA ASN A 116 -21.88 -25.99 -10.49
C ASN A 116 -22.93 -25.96 -9.35
N ASN A 117 -23.95 -25.09 -9.45
CA ASN A 117 -25.02 -24.94 -8.47
C ASN A 117 -26.31 -25.72 -8.79
N ASN A 118 -26.32 -26.58 -9.82
CA ASN A 118 -27.42 -27.53 -10.05
C ASN A 118 -27.11 -28.90 -9.45
N GLY A 119 -27.03 -28.96 -8.13
CA GLY A 119 -26.92 -30.21 -7.38
C GLY A 119 -27.77 -30.14 -6.11
N GLY A 120 -29.04 -30.54 -6.21
CA GLY A 120 -29.89 -30.83 -5.06
C GLY A 120 -31.31 -30.29 -5.14
N ASN A 121 -32.18 -31.03 -5.82
CA ASN A 121 -33.57 -31.19 -5.43
C ASN A 121 -34.03 -32.61 -5.83
#